data_AF-A0AAW5LDV7-F1
#
_entry.id   AF-A0AAW5LDV7-F1
#
_cell.length_a   1.000
_cell.length_b   1.000
_cell.length_c   1.000
_cell.angle_alpha   90.00
_cell.angle_beta   90.00
_cell.angle_gamma   90.00
#
_symmetry.space_group_name_H-M   'P 1'
#
loop_
_entity.id
_entity.type
_entity.pdbx_description
1 polymer ?
#
loop_
_entity_poly.entity_id
_entity_poly.type
_entity_poly.pdbx_seq_one_letter_code
_entity_poly.pdbx_strand_id
1 'polypeptide(L)'
;MSGITSTGDVNNDGIEDSIECSNNTVNENYQCIIYISGEKKNILQVKNNNECSYFSMSFTKKNELRVECGSRGLYNGYYYKYDDSEKNWLLSRYEYIAESGNSDGIEDDFTVDSNILMSLKRSLFQDISEKGNRMISIGYIKKKTYIYDNKYFKTKMYLVKGDKVLILSTKKDPVTNKKWYKIYFKGKKDIIAWIDANHIEYLSLSTKFLEFNE
;
A
#
# COMPACT_ATOMS: atom_id res chain seq x y z
N MET A 1 -17.81 15.90 -13.16
CA MET A 1 -17.25 14.58 -12.81
C MET A 1 -17.72 14.25 -11.41
N SER A 2 -18.41 13.11 -11.27
CA SER A 2 -19.07 12.66 -10.04
C SER A 2 -18.04 12.34 -8.96
N GLY A 3 -18.38 12.65 -7.71
CA GLY A 3 -17.61 12.19 -6.55
C GLY A 3 -17.54 10.67 -6.49
N ILE A 4 -16.67 10.14 -5.63
CA ILE A 4 -16.66 8.71 -5.30
C ILE A 4 -17.77 8.50 -4.26
N THR A 5 -18.76 7.68 -4.60
CA THR A 5 -19.77 7.22 -3.64
C THR A 5 -19.76 5.69 -3.64
N SER A 6 -19.55 5.10 -2.48
CA SER A 6 -19.59 3.65 -2.28
C SER A 6 -20.40 3.37 -1.02
N THR A 7 -21.27 2.37 -1.05
CA THR A 7 -22.04 1.95 0.13
C THR A 7 -21.81 0.47 0.45
N GLY A 8 -22.12 0.06 1.68
CA GLY A 8 -22.06 -1.33 2.13
C GLY A 8 -22.34 -1.44 3.63
N ASP A 9 -22.61 -2.63 4.16
CA ASP A 9 -22.70 -2.88 5.60
C ASP A 9 -21.34 -3.40 6.09
N VAL A 10 -20.50 -2.51 6.60
CA VAL A 10 -19.11 -2.80 6.95
C VAL A 10 -19.05 -3.49 8.30
N ASN A 11 -19.78 -2.98 9.29
CA ASN A 11 -19.68 -3.42 10.68
C ASN A 11 -20.76 -4.44 11.11
N ASN A 12 -21.67 -4.84 10.20
CA ASN A 12 -22.75 -5.80 10.43
C ASN A 12 -23.76 -5.36 11.50
N ASP A 13 -24.00 -4.08 11.65
CA ASP A 13 -25.11 -3.58 12.49
C ASP A 13 -26.44 -3.52 11.72
N GLY A 14 -26.44 -3.85 10.43
CA GLY A 14 -27.61 -3.78 9.57
C GLY A 14 -27.94 -2.37 9.07
N ILE A 15 -27.06 -1.40 9.30
CA ILE A 15 -27.12 -0.02 8.81
C ILE A 15 -26.16 0.12 7.63
N GLU A 16 -26.58 0.84 6.60
CA GLU A 16 -25.73 1.10 5.44
C GLU A 16 -24.64 2.14 5.79
N ASP A 17 -23.40 1.75 5.58
CA ASP A 17 -22.21 2.60 5.66
C ASP A 17 -21.90 3.20 4.28
N SER A 18 -21.25 4.36 4.27
CA SER A 18 -20.91 5.03 3.01
C SER A 18 -19.52 5.68 3.01
N ILE A 19 -18.93 5.77 1.83
CA ILE A 19 -17.77 6.62 1.54
C ILE A 19 -18.27 7.68 0.57
N GLU A 20 -18.09 8.93 0.93
CA GLU A 20 -18.43 10.07 0.07
C GLU A 20 -17.20 10.93 -0.13
N CYS A 21 -16.67 10.95 -1.36
CA CYS A 21 -15.58 11.83 -1.75
C CYS A 21 -16.09 12.90 -2.70
N SER A 22 -16.16 14.15 -2.23
CA SER A 22 -16.44 15.29 -3.09
C SER A 22 -15.14 15.82 -3.71
N ASN A 23 -15.12 15.95 -5.04
CA ASN A 23 -14.02 16.58 -5.75
C ASN A 23 -14.09 18.10 -5.61
N ASN A 24 -12.97 18.76 -5.31
CA ASN A 24 -12.87 20.21 -5.42
C ASN A 24 -12.70 20.60 -6.89
N THR A 25 -13.61 21.36 -7.47
CA THR A 25 -13.65 21.65 -8.92
C THR A 25 -12.43 22.36 -9.51
N VAL A 26 -11.48 22.81 -8.67
CA VAL A 26 -10.27 23.51 -9.09
C VAL A 26 -9.05 22.57 -9.22
N ASN A 27 -9.05 21.40 -8.55
CA ASN A 27 -7.90 20.50 -8.43
C ASN A 27 -8.38 19.04 -8.30
N GLU A 28 -7.60 18.02 -8.64
CA GLU A 28 -7.95 16.60 -8.36
C GLU A 28 -7.84 16.24 -6.85
N ASN A 29 -8.29 17.14 -5.97
CA ASN A 29 -8.29 16.98 -4.53
C ASN A 29 -9.66 16.48 -4.09
N TYR A 30 -9.67 15.45 -3.26
CA TYR A 30 -10.87 14.86 -2.72
C TYR A 30 -10.96 15.11 -1.23
N GLN A 31 -12.12 15.57 -0.78
CA GLN A 31 -12.50 15.46 0.62
C GLN A 31 -13.40 14.24 0.75
N CYS A 32 -12.86 13.18 1.35
CA CYS A 32 -13.55 11.94 1.62
C CYS A 32 -14.07 11.91 3.07
N ILE A 33 -15.32 11.49 3.24
CA ILE A 33 -15.95 11.23 4.53
C ILE A 33 -16.36 9.77 4.54
N ILE A 34 -16.05 9.06 5.63
CA ILE A 34 -16.51 7.69 5.84
C ILE A 34 -17.62 7.72 6.89
N TYR A 35 -18.79 7.19 6.56
CA TYR A 35 -19.90 7.06 7.49
C TYR A 35 -19.95 5.60 7.94
N ILE A 36 -19.89 5.37 9.25
CA ILE A 36 -20.08 4.04 9.84
C ILE A 36 -21.31 4.13 10.76
N SER A 37 -22.31 3.27 10.59
CA SER A 37 -23.59 3.30 11.29
C SER A 37 -24.34 4.63 11.12
N GLY A 38 -24.14 5.33 10.00
CA GLY A 38 -24.63 6.70 9.79
C GLY A 38 -23.90 7.78 10.61
N GLU A 39 -22.94 7.42 11.45
CA GLU A 39 -22.09 8.39 12.16
C GLU A 39 -20.92 8.81 11.27
N LYS A 40 -20.69 10.11 11.19
CA LYS A 40 -19.52 10.67 10.50
C LYS A 40 -18.23 10.22 11.21
N LYS A 41 -17.45 9.36 10.56
CA LYS A 41 -16.14 8.91 11.03
C LYS A 41 -15.06 9.44 10.09
N ASN A 42 -14.03 10.06 10.65
CA ASN A 42 -12.77 10.37 9.96
C ASN A 42 -12.90 11.18 8.65
N ILE A 43 -12.51 12.45 8.70
CA ILE A 43 -12.42 13.27 7.48
C ILE A 43 -11.05 13.05 6.86
N LEU A 44 -11.02 12.54 5.63
CA LEU A 44 -9.81 12.30 4.87
C LEU A 44 -9.67 13.35 3.76
N GLN A 45 -8.56 14.08 3.77
CA GLN A 45 -8.18 14.98 2.68
C GLN A 45 -7.18 14.25 1.78
N VAL A 46 -7.53 14.02 0.53
CA VAL A 46 -6.65 13.40 -0.48
C VAL A 46 -6.24 14.46 -1.47
N LYS A 47 -4.93 14.73 -1.62
CA LYS A 47 -4.42 15.71 -2.58
C LYS A 47 -3.98 15.05 -3.87
N ASN A 48 -4.25 15.70 -5.00
CA ASN A 48 -3.80 15.33 -6.34
C ASN A 48 -3.97 13.85 -6.65
N ASN A 49 -5.17 13.30 -6.40
CA ASN A 49 -5.47 11.89 -6.64
C ASN A 49 -4.55 10.92 -5.88
N ASN A 50 -4.03 11.34 -4.73
CA ASN A 50 -2.95 10.67 -4.00
C ASN A 50 -1.73 10.37 -4.87
N GLU A 51 -1.42 11.23 -5.84
CA GLU A 51 -0.37 11.08 -6.84
C GLU A 51 -0.50 9.81 -7.71
N CYS A 52 -1.69 9.21 -7.74
CA CYS A 52 -2.04 8.10 -8.63
C CYS A 52 -2.57 8.64 -9.96
N SER A 53 -2.31 7.96 -11.07
CA SER A 53 -3.00 8.30 -12.33
C SER A 53 -4.46 7.86 -12.31
N TYR A 54 -4.75 6.76 -11.60
CA TYR A 54 -6.10 6.29 -11.30
C TYR A 54 -6.20 6.04 -9.79
N PHE A 55 -7.24 6.59 -9.16
CA PHE A 55 -7.50 6.42 -7.74
C PHE A 55 -8.98 6.09 -7.54
N SER A 56 -9.25 5.16 -6.62
CA SER A 56 -10.61 4.84 -6.22
C SER A 56 -10.64 4.41 -4.76
N MET A 57 -11.79 4.53 -4.11
CA MET A 57 -12.03 3.99 -2.78
C MET A 57 -13.39 3.33 -2.75
N SER A 58 -13.46 2.10 -2.25
CA SER A 58 -14.72 1.35 -2.18
C SER A 58 -14.74 0.36 -1.04
N PHE A 59 -15.93 0.03 -0.56
CA PHE A 59 -16.11 -1.16 0.27
C PHE A 59 -16.16 -2.40 -0.62
N THR A 60 -15.48 -3.47 -0.21
CA THR A 60 -15.41 -4.71 -1.01
C THR A 60 -16.15 -5.87 -0.38
N LYS A 61 -16.07 -5.97 0.95
CA LYS A 61 -16.77 -6.96 1.78
C LYS A 61 -16.79 -6.46 3.22
N LYS A 62 -17.39 -7.25 4.11
CA LYS A 62 -17.45 -7.00 5.55
C LYS A 62 -16.11 -6.50 6.11
N ASN A 63 -16.15 -5.38 6.82
CA ASN A 63 -15.00 -4.74 7.46
C ASN A 63 -13.82 -4.41 6.54
N GLU A 64 -13.98 -4.34 5.20
CA GLU A 64 -12.86 -4.15 4.28
C GLU A 64 -13.09 -3.01 3.28
N LEU A 65 -12.23 -2.00 3.36
CA LEU A 65 -12.12 -0.88 2.44
C LEU A 65 -10.95 -1.14 1.48
N ARG A 66 -11.17 -0.97 0.18
CA ARG A 66 -10.14 -1.05 -0.85
C ARG A 66 -9.81 0.34 -1.38
N VAL A 67 -8.52 0.60 -1.52
CA VAL A 67 -7.97 1.78 -2.20
C VAL A 67 -7.34 1.31 -3.50
N GLU A 68 -7.91 1.82 -4.59
CA GLU A 68 -7.43 1.82 -5.97
C GLU A 68 -6.25 2.77 -6.13
N CYS A 69 -5.03 2.35 -6.52
CA CYS A 69 -4.02 3.32 -6.98
C CYS A 69 -3.14 2.73 -8.09
N GLY A 70 -3.26 3.27 -9.30
CA GLY A 70 -2.59 2.71 -10.47
C GLY A 70 -2.25 3.71 -11.55
N SER A 71 -1.66 3.18 -12.61
CA SER A 71 -1.47 3.83 -13.90
C SER A 71 -1.83 2.85 -15.02
N ARG A 72 -1.78 3.28 -16.27
CA ARG A 72 -2.19 2.44 -17.39
C ARG A 72 -1.39 1.13 -17.42
N GLY A 73 -2.07 -0.01 -17.28
CA GLY A 73 -1.47 -1.35 -17.25
C GLY A 73 -0.80 -1.73 -15.92
N LEU A 74 -0.88 -0.89 -14.89
CA LEU A 74 -0.36 -1.17 -13.54
C LEU A 74 -1.42 -0.90 -12.49
N TYR A 75 -1.83 -1.97 -11.82
CA TYR A 75 -2.85 -1.94 -10.79
C TYR A 75 -2.24 -2.24 -9.42
N ASN A 76 -2.52 -1.40 -8.43
CA ASN A 76 -2.24 -1.70 -7.02
C ASN A 76 -3.53 -1.58 -6.20
N GLY A 77 -3.87 -2.66 -5.50
CA GLY A 77 -4.99 -2.71 -4.56
C GLY A 77 -4.49 -2.77 -3.13
N TYR A 78 -4.94 -1.82 -2.30
CA TYR A 78 -4.63 -1.78 -0.88
C TYR A 78 -5.92 -2.00 -0.09
N TYR A 79 -5.95 -3.05 0.72
CA TYR A 79 -7.15 -3.43 1.46
C TYR A 79 -6.94 -3.19 2.94
N TYR A 80 -7.81 -2.39 3.53
CA TYR A 80 -7.77 -1.99 4.92
C TYR A 80 -8.93 -2.61 5.66
N LYS A 81 -8.66 -3.19 6.82
CA LYS A 81 -9.68 -3.69 7.72
C LYS A 81 -9.94 -2.73 8.85
N TYR A 82 -11.21 -2.52 9.20
CA TYR A 82 -11.57 -1.73 10.35
C TYR A 82 -11.22 -2.49 11.63
N ASP A 83 -10.39 -1.88 12.47
CA ASP A 83 -10.07 -2.32 13.82
C ASP A 83 -10.85 -1.46 14.81
N ASP A 84 -11.87 -2.06 15.41
CA ASP A 84 -12.73 -1.41 16.38
C ASP A 84 -12.02 -0.99 17.66
N SER A 85 -10.97 -1.71 18.05
CA SER A 85 -10.23 -1.43 19.29
C SER A 85 -9.32 -0.21 19.13
N GLU A 86 -8.69 -0.07 17.95
CA GLU A 86 -7.86 1.08 17.61
C GLU A 86 -8.67 2.22 16.96
N LYS A 87 -9.95 1.98 16.66
CA LYS A 87 -10.84 2.87 15.89
C LYS A 87 -10.19 3.36 14.60
N ASN A 88 -9.52 2.45 13.91
CA ASN A 88 -8.65 2.74 12.78
C ASN A 88 -8.81 1.72 11.64
N TRP A 89 -8.37 2.07 10.44
CA TRP A 89 -8.36 1.19 9.28
C TRP A 89 -6.93 0.71 9.02
N LEU A 90 -6.67 -0.58 9.21
CA LEU A 90 -5.34 -1.16 9.16
C LEU A 90 -5.12 -1.94 7.86
N LEU A 91 -3.99 -1.73 7.21
CA LEU A 91 -3.63 -2.44 6.00
C LEU A 91 -3.55 -3.95 6.27
N SER A 92 -4.31 -4.71 5.48
CA SER A 92 -4.54 -6.13 5.68
C SER A 92 -4.28 -6.96 4.41
N ARG A 93 -4.27 -6.36 3.24
CA ARG A 93 -3.90 -7.07 2.01
C ARG A 93 -3.35 -6.08 0.99
N TYR A 94 -2.40 -6.55 0.20
CA TYR A 94 -1.84 -5.82 -0.94
C TYR A 94 -1.87 -6.71 -2.17
N GLU A 95 -2.30 -6.13 -3.28
CA GLU A 95 -2.32 -6.76 -4.60
C GLU A 95 -1.63 -5.86 -5.61
N TYR A 96 -0.75 -6.45 -6.40
CA TYR A 96 -0.14 -5.84 -7.57
C TYR A 96 -0.49 -6.69 -8.79
N ILE A 97 -0.92 -6.05 -9.86
CA ILE A 97 -1.16 -6.68 -11.16
C ILE A 97 -0.56 -5.78 -12.23
N ALA A 98 0.31 -6.33 -13.07
CA ALA A 98 0.77 -5.67 -14.28
C ALA A 98 0.18 -6.38 -15.50
N GLU A 99 -0.57 -5.63 -16.31
CA GLU A 99 -1.14 -6.12 -17.56
C GLU A 99 -0.03 -6.18 -18.62
N SER A 100 0.14 -7.35 -19.23
CA SER A 100 0.96 -7.50 -20.42
C SER A 100 0.23 -6.92 -21.63
N GLY A 101 0.84 -5.95 -22.33
CA GLY A 101 0.32 -5.44 -23.61
C GLY A 101 0.37 -6.45 -24.78
N ASN A 102 0.84 -7.68 -24.54
CA ASN A 102 0.92 -8.74 -25.54
C ASN A 102 -0.25 -9.72 -25.40
N SER A 103 -0.74 -10.21 -26.55
CA SER A 103 -1.85 -11.17 -26.68
C SER A 103 -1.64 -12.53 -26.01
N ASP A 104 -0.44 -12.81 -25.50
CA ASP A 104 -0.07 -14.08 -24.86
C ASP A 104 -0.43 -14.15 -23.36
N GLY A 105 -1.08 -13.11 -22.81
CA GLY A 105 -1.90 -13.20 -21.61
C GLY A 105 -1.18 -13.46 -20.28
N ILE A 106 0.14 -13.27 -20.18
CA ILE A 106 0.85 -13.43 -18.91
C ILE A 106 0.68 -12.14 -18.09
N GLU A 107 -0.36 -12.11 -17.27
CA GLU A 107 -0.52 -11.15 -16.18
C GLU A 107 0.55 -11.42 -15.12
N ASP A 108 1.30 -10.37 -14.74
CA ASP A 108 2.30 -10.49 -13.69
C ASP A 108 1.69 -10.01 -12.37
N ASP A 109 1.41 -10.95 -11.46
CA ASP A 109 0.70 -10.68 -10.21
C ASP A 109 1.61 -10.82 -8.97
N PHE A 110 1.22 -10.17 -7.88
CA PHE A 110 1.84 -10.35 -6.58
C PHE A 110 0.88 -9.95 -5.45
N THR A 111 0.58 -10.91 -4.57
CA THR A 111 -0.37 -10.72 -3.45
C THR A 111 0.23 -11.08 -2.11
N VAL A 112 -0.01 -10.21 -1.12
CA VAL A 112 0.39 -10.38 0.27
C VAL A 112 -0.83 -10.31 1.19
N ASP A 113 -0.99 -11.32 2.04
CA ASP A 113 -2.15 -11.50 2.92
C ASP A 113 -1.93 -10.98 4.36
N SER A 114 -3.00 -11.08 5.16
CA SER A 114 -3.23 -10.27 6.37
C SER A 114 -2.29 -10.44 7.54
N ASN A 115 -1.75 -11.63 7.76
CA ASN A 115 -1.01 -11.88 9.01
C ASN A 115 0.24 -10.99 9.12
N ILE A 116 0.90 -10.73 7.98
CA ILE A 116 2.10 -9.91 7.94
C ILE A 116 1.74 -8.43 7.94
N LEU A 117 0.78 -8.02 7.12
CA LEU A 117 0.44 -6.60 6.96
C LEU A 117 -0.25 -6.02 8.19
N MET A 118 -1.15 -6.76 8.83
CA MET A 118 -1.82 -6.31 10.05
C MET A 118 -0.83 -6.07 11.19
N SER A 119 0.27 -6.85 11.25
CA SER A 119 1.32 -6.67 12.26
C SER A 119 2.08 -5.34 12.13
N LEU A 120 2.00 -4.68 10.97
CA LEU A 120 2.63 -3.38 10.75
C LEU A 120 1.84 -2.22 11.38
N LYS A 121 0.57 -2.45 11.76
CA LYS A 121 -0.36 -1.42 12.26
C LYS A 121 -0.40 -0.17 11.37
N ARG A 122 -0.33 -0.38 10.07
CA ARG A 122 -0.24 0.68 9.07
C ARG A 122 -1.64 1.22 8.77
N SER A 123 -1.86 2.51 9.02
CA SER A 123 -3.18 3.13 8.93
C SER A 123 -3.48 3.65 7.52
N LEU A 124 -4.75 3.51 7.09
CA LEU A 124 -5.31 4.18 5.91
C LEU A 124 -4.95 5.67 5.87
N PHE A 125 -5.15 6.39 6.98
CA PHE A 125 -4.93 7.83 7.07
C PHE A 125 -3.46 8.23 7.02
N GLN A 126 -2.55 7.29 7.26
CA GLN A 126 -1.12 7.51 7.02
C GLN A 126 -0.80 7.37 5.53
N ASP A 127 -1.45 6.43 4.84
CA ASP A 127 -1.14 5.99 3.48
C ASP A 127 -1.76 6.89 2.41
N ILE A 128 -2.98 7.32 2.66
CA ILE A 128 -3.71 8.33 1.89
C ILE A 128 -4.03 9.47 2.85
N SER A 129 -3.50 10.66 2.55
CA SER A 129 -3.77 11.89 3.29
C SER A 129 -3.30 13.11 2.50
N GLU A 130 -3.44 14.30 3.08
CA GLU A 130 -2.94 15.54 2.50
C GLU A 130 -1.41 15.56 2.37
N LYS A 131 -0.71 14.65 3.06
CA LYS A 131 0.74 14.49 2.96
C LYS A 131 1.15 13.66 1.73
N GLY A 132 0.19 13.12 0.98
CA GLY A 132 0.37 12.45 -0.31
C GLY A 132 0.63 10.95 -0.22
N ASN A 133 1.00 10.37 -1.36
CA ASN A 133 1.15 8.93 -1.61
C ASN A 133 2.15 8.26 -0.69
N ARG A 134 1.73 7.78 0.49
CA ARG A 134 2.62 7.04 1.40
C ARG A 134 2.31 5.56 1.41
N MET A 135 1.61 5.02 0.42
CA MET A 135 1.29 3.58 0.39
C MET A 135 2.56 2.71 0.25
N ILE A 136 2.49 1.45 0.68
CA ILE A 136 3.58 0.49 0.45
C ILE A 136 3.82 0.28 -1.05
N SER A 137 5.02 -0.16 -1.42
CA SER A 137 5.40 -0.35 -2.82
C SER A 137 6.07 -1.69 -3.05
N ILE A 138 5.84 -2.25 -4.24
CA ILE A 138 6.52 -3.45 -4.72
C ILE A 138 7.80 -3.05 -5.49
N GLY A 139 8.80 -3.91 -5.41
CA GLY A 139 9.98 -3.82 -6.26
C GLY A 139 10.55 -5.18 -6.58
N TYR A 140 11.65 -5.18 -7.34
CA TYR A 140 12.41 -6.38 -7.65
C TYR A 140 13.89 -6.22 -7.32
N ILE A 141 14.55 -7.34 -7.06
CA ILE A 141 15.99 -7.37 -6.81
C ILE A 141 16.77 -7.25 -8.12
N LYS A 142 17.67 -6.26 -8.22
CA LYS A 142 18.46 -5.98 -9.44
C LYS A 142 19.55 -7.02 -9.73
N LYS A 143 20.13 -7.61 -8.69
CA LYS A 143 21.22 -8.60 -8.75
C LYS A 143 21.26 -9.43 -7.47
N LYS A 144 22.00 -10.55 -7.47
CA LYS A 144 22.20 -11.37 -6.26
C LYS A 144 22.58 -10.49 -5.06
N THR A 145 21.75 -10.49 -4.03
CA THR A 145 21.88 -9.58 -2.89
C THR A 145 21.62 -10.33 -1.59
N TYR A 146 22.55 -10.23 -0.65
CA TYR A 146 22.40 -10.81 0.68
C TYR A 146 21.38 -10.02 1.49
N ILE A 147 20.61 -10.73 2.30
CA ILE A 147 19.67 -10.12 3.24
C ILE A 147 20.30 -10.01 4.64
N TYR A 148 19.78 -9.08 5.42
CA TYR A 148 20.30 -8.70 6.73
C TYR A 148 19.23 -8.91 7.80
N ASP A 149 19.66 -9.31 8.99
CA ASP A 149 18.76 -9.49 10.14
C ASP A 149 18.30 -8.14 10.74
N ASN A 150 17.49 -8.20 11.80
CA ASN A 150 16.99 -6.99 12.48
C ASN A 150 18.09 -6.15 13.16
N LYS A 151 19.29 -6.72 13.33
CA LYS A 151 20.48 -6.03 13.85
C LYS A 151 21.41 -5.57 12.71
N TYR A 152 20.96 -5.67 11.45
CA TYR A 152 21.73 -5.33 10.26
C TYR A 152 22.99 -6.18 10.08
N PHE A 153 23.02 -7.38 10.63
CA PHE A 153 24.08 -8.35 10.35
C PHE A 153 23.76 -9.12 9.07
N LYS A 154 24.77 -9.22 8.19
CA LYS A 154 24.66 -9.95 6.93
C LYS A 154 24.40 -11.43 7.23
N THR A 155 23.33 -11.98 6.66
CA THR A 155 23.02 -13.41 6.78
C THR A 155 23.66 -14.21 5.65
N LYS A 156 23.58 -15.55 5.72
CA LYS A 156 23.95 -16.45 4.61
C LYS A 156 22.87 -16.50 3.51
N MET A 157 21.68 -15.97 3.76
CA MET A 157 20.57 -15.95 2.82
C MET A 157 20.74 -14.80 1.82
N TYR A 158 20.23 -15.00 0.62
CA TYR A 158 20.25 -14.01 -0.44
C TYR A 158 19.04 -14.15 -1.34
N LEU A 159 18.67 -13.05 -1.98
CA LEU A 159 17.73 -13.01 -3.08
C LEU A 159 18.50 -12.89 -4.39
N VAL A 160 17.92 -13.34 -5.49
CA VAL A 160 18.50 -13.32 -6.84
C VAL A 160 17.81 -12.27 -7.71
N LYS A 161 18.40 -11.99 -8.87
CA LYS A 161 17.85 -11.00 -9.81
C LYS A 161 16.41 -11.41 -10.20
N GLY A 162 15.49 -10.45 -10.17
CA GLY A 162 14.09 -10.64 -10.56
C GLY A 162 13.16 -11.07 -9.42
N ASP A 163 13.70 -11.43 -8.25
CA ASP A 163 12.87 -11.72 -7.08
C ASP A 163 12.02 -10.50 -6.71
N LYS A 164 10.69 -10.65 -6.69
CA LYS A 164 9.76 -9.60 -6.26
C LYS A 164 9.68 -9.51 -4.75
N VAL A 165 9.66 -8.29 -4.24
CA VAL A 165 9.60 -8.00 -2.82
C VAL A 165 8.61 -6.87 -2.55
N LEU A 166 7.87 -6.97 -1.44
CA LEU A 166 7.09 -5.86 -0.93
C LEU A 166 7.94 -5.06 0.07
N ILE A 167 8.00 -3.75 -0.10
CA ILE A 167 8.74 -2.86 0.79
C ILE A 167 7.81 -2.48 1.96
N LEU A 168 8.17 -2.91 3.16
CA LEU A 168 7.40 -2.75 4.39
C LEU A 168 7.81 -1.54 5.22
N SER A 169 9.09 -1.14 5.17
CA SER A 169 9.60 0.04 5.87
C SER A 169 10.85 0.58 5.19
N THR A 170 11.13 1.86 5.43
CA THR A 170 12.38 2.52 5.07
C THR A 170 13.16 2.89 6.32
N LYS A 171 14.49 2.91 6.23
CA LYS A 171 15.38 3.43 7.28
C LYS A 171 16.67 3.96 6.67
N LYS A 172 17.10 5.14 7.11
CA LYS A 172 18.43 5.69 6.81
C LYS A 172 19.32 5.47 8.03
N ASP A 173 20.49 4.88 7.83
CA ASP A 173 21.51 4.79 8.86
C ASP A 173 22.13 6.19 9.06
N PRO A 174 22.07 6.78 10.26
CA PRO A 174 22.50 8.16 10.48
C PRO A 174 24.02 8.33 10.42
N VAL A 175 24.80 7.25 10.60
CA VAL A 175 26.27 7.29 10.61
C VAL A 175 26.82 7.10 9.20
N THR A 176 26.30 6.11 8.47
CA THR A 176 26.80 5.73 7.15
C THR A 176 26.00 6.33 6.00
N ASN A 177 24.89 7.02 6.29
CA ASN A 177 23.88 7.46 5.32
C ASN A 177 23.29 6.33 4.46
N LYS A 178 23.52 5.08 4.86
CA LYS A 178 23.05 3.92 4.11
C LYS A 178 21.53 3.80 4.19
N LYS A 179 20.91 3.63 3.03
CA LYS A 179 19.47 3.51 2.87
C LYS A 179 19.08 2.03 2.89
N TRP A 180 18.12 1.69 3.74
CA TRP A 180 17.67 0.33 3.98
C TRP A 180 16.17 0.20 3.75
N TYR A 181 15.79 -0.89 3.09
CA TYR A 181 14.42 -1.33 3.02
C TYR A 181 14.20 -2.57 3.86
N LYS A 182 13.17 -2.55 4.71
CA LYS A 182 12.62 -3.76 5.29
C LYS A 182 11.67 -4.33 4.27
N ILE A 183 11.91 -5.56 3.84
CA ILE A 183 11.14 -6.20 2.79
C ILE A 183 10.39 -7.41 3.30
N TYR A 184 9.36 -7.77 2.56
CA TYR A 184 8.74 -9.08 2.57
C TYR A 184 9.00 -9.76 1.22
N PHE A 185 9.53 -10.98 1.28
CA PHE A 185 9.72 -11.84 0.13
C PHE A 185 8.88 -13.11 0.30
N LYS A 186 8.04 -13.39 -0.69
CA LYS A 186 7.19 -14.59 -0.77
C LYS A 186 7.88 -15.61 -1.68
N GLY A 187 8.52 -16.62 -1.08
CA GLY A 187 9.22 -17.67 -1.81
C GLY A 187 8.91 -19.06 -1.25
N LYS A 188 9.89 -19.98 -1.27
CA LYS A 188 9.75 -21.28 -0.57
C LYS A 188 9.48 -21.13 0.93
N LYS A 189 9.96 -20.03 1.50
CA LYS A 189 9.66 -19.57 2.84
C LYS A 189 9.43 -18.07 2.76
N ASP A 190 8.48 -17.59 3.54
CA ASP A 190 8.24 -16.18 3.74
C ASP A 190 9.38 -15.58 4.54
N ILE A 191 9.95 -14.48 4.04
CA ILE A 191 11.10 -13.83 4.64
C ILE A 191 10.78 -12.36 4.86
N ILE A 192 10.99 -11.91 6.10
CA ILE A 192 11.06 -10.49 6.45
C ILE A 192 12.49 -10.16 6.84
N ALA A 193 13.12 -9.25 6.10
CA ALA A 193 14.52 -8.92 6.30
C ALA A 193 14.85 -7.50 5.85
N TRP A 194 16.03 -7.02 6.23
CA TRP A 194 16.59 -5.77 5.74
C TRP A 194 17.45 -6.01 4.51
N ILE A 195 17.38 -5.08 3.56
CA ILE A 195 18.20 -5.09 2.34
C ILE A 195 18.60 -3.65 2.00
N ASP A 196 19.77 -3.52 1.39
CA ASP A 196 20.26 -2.23 0.88
C ASP A 196 19.33 -1.73 -0.22
N ALA A 197 18.79 -0.52 -0.05
CA ALA A 197 17.82 0.08 -0.96
C ALA A 197 18.36 0.20 -2.40
N ASN A 198 19.68 0.35 -2.56
CA ASN A 198 20.32 0.43 -3.87
C ASN A 198 20.25 -0.86 -4.67
N HIS A 199 19.79 -1.97 -4.10
CA HIS A 199 19.62 -3.25 -4.79
C HIS A 199 18.18 -3.55 -5.23
N ILE A 200 17.25 -2.64 -4.94
CA ILE A 200 15.85 -2.74 -5.36
C ILE A 200 15.58 -1.74 -6.49
N GLU A 201 14.70 -2.13 -7.40
CA GLU A 201 14.05 -1.27 -8.38
C GLU A 201 12.54 -1.37 -8.24
N TYR A 202 11.82 -0.25 -8.31
CA TYR A 202 10.38 -0.21 -8.04
C TYR A 202 9.58 -0.65 -9.26
N LEU A 203 8.52 -1.41 -9.02
CA LEU A 203 7.59 -1.88 -10.05
C LEU A 203 6.27 -1.12 -10.06
N SER A 204 5.90 -0.51 -8.93
CA SER A 204 4.66 0.26 -8.79
C SER A 204 4.90 1.76 -8.97
N LEU A 205 3.98 2.56 -8.44
CA LEU A 205 4.07 4.02 -8.46
C LEU A 205 5.15 4.52 -7.49
N SER A 206 5.85 5.58 -7.88
CA SER A 206 6.72 6.31 -6.96
C SER A 206 5.88 6.83 -5.81
N THR A 207 6.25 6.43 -4.59
CA THR A 207 5.54 6.78 -3.37
C THR A 207 6.49 7.51 -2.43
N LYS A 208 5.98 8.53 -1.73
CA LYS A 208 6.65 9.25 -0.65
C LYS A 208 7.01 8.34 0.52
N PHE A 209 6.43 7.15 0.61
CA PHE A 209 6.85 6.13 1.56
C PHE A 209 8.31 5.72 1.36
N LEU A 210 8.78 5.71 0.10
CA LEU A 210 10.15 5.32 -0.26
C LEU A 210 11.17 6.44 -0.02
N GLU A 211 10.69 7.65 0.28
CA GLU A 211 11.54 8.79 0.61
C GLU A 211 12.13 8.58 2.01
N PHE A 212 13.46 8.65 2.08
CA PHE A 212 14.18 8.66 3.35
C PHE A 212 14.27 10.10 3.80
N ASN A 213 13.26 10.56 4.54
CA ASN A 213 13.31 11.89 5.13
C ASN A 213 14.60 12.03 5.96
N GLU A 214 15.22 13.21 5.86
CA GLU A 214 16.44 13.59 6.57
C GLU A 214 16.22 13.80 8.07
#